data_AF-A0A2D4J032-F1
#
_entry.id   AF-A0A2D4J032-F1
#
_cell.length_a   1.000
_cell.length_b   1.000
_cell.length_c   1.000
_cell.angle_alpha   90.00
_cell.angle_beta   90.00
_cell.angle_gamma   90.00
#
_symmetry.space_group_name_H-M   'P 1'
#
loop_
_entity.id
_entity.type
_entity.pdbx_description
1 polymer ?
#
loop_
_entity_poly.entity_id
_entity_poly.type
_entity_poly.pdbx_seq_one_letter_code
_entity_poly.pdbx_strand_id
1 'polypeptide(L)'
;IPGSCGDHMWWTCVEAKRYWTKIHTWLEKMTKQHIDLKSEIFLLGILPERYSRELTYLIINMLTVAKIVFSRNWKSEKILIEEEVIKKMMECAEMSKLTLAIREQEDKEYYKIWD
;
A
#
# COMPACT_ATOMS: atom_id res chain seq x y z
N ILE A 1 -13.27 21.79 20.44
CA ILE A 1 -12.74 20.43 20.25
C ILE A 1 -11.80 20.49 19.06
N PRO A 2 -10.47 20.52 19.23
CA PRO A 2 -9.55 20.57 18.10
C PRO A 2 -9.25 19.13 17.68
N GLY A 3 -9.78 18.66 16.55
CA GLY A 3 -9.50 17.29 16.12
C GLY A 3 -10.25 16.80 14.87
N SER A 4 -11.38 17.40 14.52
CA SER A 4 -12.02 17.09 13.23
C SER A 4 -11.27 17.83 12.12
N CYS A 5 -10.62 17.09 11.22
CA CYS A 5 -10.21 17.64 9.94
C CYS A 5 -11.49 18.20 9.29
N GLY A 6 -11.65 19.53 9.22
CA GLY A 6 -12.79 20.13 8.53
C GLY A 6 -12.84 19.68 7.07
N ASP A 7 -14.02 19.75 6.45
CA ASP A 7 -14.33 19.20 5.11
C ASP A 7 -13.38 19.65 3.97
N HIS A 8 -12.52 20.65 4.22
CA HIS A 8 -11.58 21.21 3.25
C HIS A 8 -10.08 21.00 3.55
N MET A 9 -9.69 20.37 4.68
CA MET A 9 -8.28 20.30 5.12
C MET A 9 -7.71 18.88 5.24
N TRP A 10 -8.25 17.93 4.46
CA TRP A 10 -7.88 16.53 4.45
C TRP A 10 -6.39 16.20 4.22
N TRP A 11 -5.61 17.02 3.50
CA TRP A 11 -4.16 16.78 3.33
C TRP A 11 -3.29 17.53 4.35
N THR A 12 -3.77 18.67 4.82
CA THR A 12 -3.04 19.55 5.76
C THR A 12 -3.27 19.18 7.22
N CYS A 13 -4.33 18.42 7.51
CA CYS A 13 -4.70 17.95 8.83
C CYS A 13 -3.63 17.02 9.44
N VAL A 14 -3.37 17.19 10.74
CA VAL A 14 -2.36 16.42 11.48
C VAL A 14 -2.64 14.91 11.42
N GLU A 15 -3.90 14.52 11.59
CA GLU A 15 -4.31 13.13 11.57
C GLU A 15 -4.14 12.47 10.20
N ALA A 16 -4.49 13.20 9.14
CA ALA A 16 -4.28 12.71 7.78
C ALA A 16 -2.81 12.62 7.42
N LYS A 17 -1.99 13.63 7.80
CA LYS A 17 -0.54 13.56 7.65
C LYS A 17 0.03 12.33 8.35
N ARG A 18 -0.40 12.04 9.58
CA ARG A 18 0.03 10.86 10.32
C ARG A 18 -0.29 9.56 9.59
N TYR A 19 -1.51 9.44 9.04
CA TYR A 19 -1.92 8.29 8.24
C TYR A 19 -1.05 8.14 6.97
N TRP A 20 -0.92 9.20 6.17
CA TRP A 20 -0.20 9.16 4.90
C TRP A 20 1.31 8.95 5.07
N THR A 21 1.93 9.49 6.11
CA THR A 21 3.34 9.23 6.43
C THR A 21 3.61 7.75 6.72
N LYS A 22 2.65 7.04 7.35
CA LYS A 22 2.81 5.61 7.63
C LYS A 22 2.61 4.75 6.38
N ILE A 23 1.60 5.07 5.56
CA ILE A 23 1.42 4.42 4.25
C ILE A 23 2.68 4.63 3.38
N HIS A 24 3.24 5.83 3.39
CA HIS A 24 4.49 6.16 2.71
C HIS A 24 5.66 5.31 3.19
N THR A 25 5.93 5.29 4.50
CA THR A 25 6.99 4.47 5.09
C THR A 25 6.83 2.99 4.73
N TRP A 26 5.60 2.50 4.71
CA TRP A 26 5.30 1.11 4.37
C TRP A 26 5.53 0.82 2.86
N LEU A 27 5.09 1.71 1.98
CA LEU A 27 5.32 1.60 0.53
C LEU A 27 6.81 1.62 0.19
N GLU A 28 7.60 2.50 0.81
CA GLU A 28 9.05 2.53 0.58
C GLU A 28 9.73 1.24 1.03
N LYS A 29 9.35 0.69 2.19
CA LYS A 29 9.88 -0.60 2.67
C LYS A 29 9.52 -1.76 1.75
N MET A 30 8.28 -1.81 1.28
CA MET A 30 7.79 -2.90 0.42
C MET A 30 8.43 -2.85 -0.97
N THR A 31 8.49 -1.66 -1.57
CA THR A 31 9.02 -1.46 -2.91
C THR A 31 10.55 -1.35 -2.96
N LYS A 32 11.19 -1.09 -1.82
CA LYS A 32 12.61 -0.73 -1.69
C LYS A 32 13.00 0.47 -2.55
N GLN A 33 12.05 1.37 -2.79
CA GLN A 33 12.23 2.58 -3.58
C GLN A 33 11.92 3.80 -2.72
N HIS A 34 12.66 4.89 -2.96
CA HIS A 34 12.28 6.17 -2.40
C HIS A 34 11.07 6.71 -3.16
N ILE A 35 10.04 7.14 -2.44
CA ILE A 35 8.79 7.70 -2.99
C ILE A 35 8.60 9.08 -2.37
N ASP A 36 8.33 10.10 -3.19
CA ASP A 36 8.10 11.43 -2.66
C ASP A 36 6.75 11.48 -1.92
N LEU A 37 6.72 11.96 -0.67
CA LEU A 37 5.48 12.17 0.09
C LEU A 37 4.75 13.44 -0.42
N LYS A 38 4.10 13.31 -1.59
CA LYS A 38 3.37 14.38 -2.26
C LYS A 38 1.90 14.01 -2.45
N SER A 39 1.02 15.01 -2.35
CA SER A 39 -0.42 14.83 -2.58
C SER A 39 -0.72 14.26 -3.97
N GLU A 40 0.05 14.64 -4.98
CA GLU A 40 -0.08 14.22 -6.36
C GLU A 40 0.12 12.71 -6.50
N ILE A 41 1.06 12.14 -5.72
CA ILE A 41 1.27 10.70 -5.67
C ILE A 41 0.17 10.06 -4.83
N PHE A 42 0.03 10.47 -3.57
CA PHE A 42 -0.80 9.73 -2.60
C PHE A 42 -2.30 9.91 -2.81
N LEU A 43 -2.73 11.04 -3.37
CA LEU A 43 -4.13 11.38 -3.60
C LEU A 43 -4.55 11.20 -5.05
N LEU A 44 -3.68 11.50 -6.01
CA LEU A 44 -4.01 11.41 -7.43
C LEU A 44 -3.41 10.17 -8.10
N GLY A 45 -2.44 9.48 -7.48
CA GLY A 45 -1.77 8.34 -8.10
C GLY A 45 -0.85 8.73 -9.26
N ILE A 46 -0.43 10.00 -9.32
CA ILE A 46 0.46 10.50 -10.36
C ILE A 46 1.89 10.20 -9.94
N LEU A 47 2.44 9.10 -10.45
CA LEU A 47 3.82 8.71 -10.21
C LEU A 47 4.76 9.26 -11.31
N PRO A 48 5.99 9.66 -10.94
CA PRO A 48 7.06 9.95 -11.89
C PRO A 48 7.32 8.80 -12.88
N GLU A 49 7.66 9.13 -14.13
CA GLU A 49 7.93 8.14 -15.19
C GLU A 49 9.13 7.22 -14.92
N ARG A 50 9.94 7.52 -13.90
CA ARG A 50 11.09 6.69 -13.48
C ARG A 50 10.69 5.32 -12.93
N TYR A 51 9.44 5.12 -12.52
CA TYR A 51 8.97 3.85 -11.98
C TYR A 51 8.54 2.91 -13.12
N SER A 52 8.86 1.62 -13.01
CA SER A 52 8.39 0.63 -13.98
C SER A 52 6.86 0.57 -14.00
N ARG A 53 6.29 0.05 -15.09
CA ARG A 53 4.84 -0.07 -15.25
C ARG A 53 4.23 -0.96 -14.16
N GLU A 54 4.89 -2.07 -13.84
CA GLU A 54 4.47 -3.03 -12.81
C GLU A 54 4.48 -2.39 -11.42
N LEU A 55 5.56 -1.67 -11.10
CA LEU A 55 5.70 -0.97 -9.83
C LEU A 55 4.67 0.17 -9.70
N THR A 56 4.42 0.89 -10.78
CA THR A 56 3.40 1.94 -10.84
C THR A 56 2.01 1.37 -10.54
N TYR A 57 1.63 0.25 -11.18
CA TYR A 57 0.36 -0.42 -10.90
C TYR A 57 0.26 -0.89 -9.45
N LEU A 58 1.33 -1.47 -8.91
CA LEU A 58 1.37 -1.92 -7.51
C LEU A 58 1.10 -0.74 -6.57
N ILE A 59 1.85 0.36 -6.72
CA ILE A 59 1.70 1.54 -5.85
C ILE A 59 0.30 2.15 -5.98
N ILE A 60 -0.22 2.31 -7.20
CA ILE A 60 -1.57 2.86 -7.42
C ILE A 60 -2.65 1.99 -6.76
N ASN A 61 -2.55 0.67 -6.86
CA ASN A 61 -3.50 -0.25 -6.23
C ASN A 61 -3.47 -0.12 -4.70
N MET A 62 -2.28 -0.06 -4.10
CA MET A 62 -2.14 0.12 -2.65
C MET A 62 -2.68 1.47 -2.19
N LEU A 63 -2.38 2.54 -2.92
CA LEU A 63 -2.91 3.86 -2.65
C LEU A 63 -4.44 3.91 -2.79
N THR A 64 -5.00 3.17 -3.74
CA THR A 64 -6.46 3.04 -3.90
C THR A 64 -7.10 2.42 -2.67
N VAL A 65 -6.53 1.32 -2.16
CA VAL A 65 -7.00 0.69 -0.92
C VAL A 65 -6.85 1.66 0.27
N ALA A 66 -5.71 2.33 0.39
CA ALA A 66 -5.47 3.32 1.44
C ALA A 66 -6.50 4.46 1.41
N LYS A 67 -6.81 5.01 0.23
CA LYS A 67 -7.84 6.05 0.06
C LYS A 67 -9.21 5.59 0.49
N ILE A 68 -9.61 4.36 0.14
CA ILE A 68 -10.90 3.79 0.54
C ILE A 68 -10.99 3.65 2.07
N VAL A 69 -9.92 3.15 2.70
CA VAL A 69 -9.87 3.02 4.16
C VAL A 69 -9.90 4.40 4.82
N PHE A 70 -9.12 5.35 4.31
CA PHE A 70 -9.10 6.72 4.81
C PHE A 70 -10.48 7.39 4.70
N SER A 71 -11.12 7.33 3.53
CA SER A 71 -12.43 7.95 3.28
C SER A 71 -13.59 7.29 4.03
N ARG A 72 -13.46 6.03 4.46
CA ARG A 72 -14.45 5.39 5.34
C ARG A 72 -14.32 5.84 6.78
N ASN A 73 -13.10 6.11 7.22
CA ASN A 73 -12.79 6.38 8.63
C ASN A 73 -12.60 7.86 8.95
N TRP A 74 -12.64 8.76 7.97
CA TRP A 74 -12.33 10.19 8.16
C TRP A 74 -13.23 10.96 9.15
N LYS A 75 -14.43 10.45 9.47
CA LYS A 75 -15.34 11.03 10.47
C LYS A 75 -15.29 10.35 11.84
N SER A 76 -14.55 9.26 11.98
CA SER A 76 -14.38 8.53 13.24
C SER A 76 -13.11 9.00 13.94
N GLU A 77 -13.21 9.56 15.15
CA GLU A 77 -12.05 9.90 16.01
C GLU A 77 -11.13 8.70 16.26
N LYS A 78 -11.67 7.49 16.09
CA LYS A 78 -10.92 6.26 16.01
C LYS A 78 -10.45 6.05 14.58
N ILE A 79 -9.30 6.63 14.24
CA ILE A 79 -8.45 6.15 13.15
C ILE A 79 -7.94 4.78 13.60
N LEU A 80 -8.80 3.78 13.44
CA LEU A 80 -8.52 2.39 13.80
C LEU A 80 -7.60 1.81 12.74
N ILE A 81 -6.30 1.96 13.01
CA ILE A 81 -5.29 0.90 13.05
C ILE A 81 -5.22 0.08 11.73
N GLU A 82 -4.65 0.64 10.66
CA GLU A 82 -3.24 0.46 10.27
C GLU A 82 -2.71 -0.98 10.35
N GLU A 83 -2.69 -1.62 11.52
CA GLU A 83 -2.18 -2.99 11.65
C GLU A 83 -3.06 -4.00 10.94
N GLU A 84 -4.39 -3.84 10.93
CA GLU A 84 -5.27 -4.84 10.28
C GLU A 84 -5.16 -4.78 8.75
N VAL A 85 -4.97 -3.58 8.20
CA VAL A 85 -4.76 -3.37 6.76
C VAL A 85 -3.36 -3.81 6.35
N ILE A 86 -2.32 -3.41 7.10
CA ILE A 86 -0.94 -3.84 6.85
C ILE A 86 -0.83 -5.37 7.01
N LYS A 87 -1.46 -5.96 8.02
CA LYS A 87 -1.49 -7.42 8.25
C LYS A 87 -2.16 -8.14 7.09
N LYS A 88 -3.34 -7.71 6.63
CA LYS A 88 -3.99 -8.30 5.44
C LYS A 88 -3.15 -8.15 4.18
N MET A 89 -2.47 -7.02 4.01
CA MET A 89 -1.56 -6.81 2.88
C MET A 89 -0.30 -7.71 2.96
N MET A 90 0.25 -7.93 4.15
CA MET A 90 1.37 -8.86 4.37
C MET A 90 0.97 -10.32 4.17
N GLU A 91 -0.19 -10.74 4.71
CA GLU A 91 -0.74 -12.09 4.52
C GLU A 91 -0.95 -12.39 3.02
N CYS A 92 -1.49 -11.44 2.25
CA CYS A 92 -1.62 -11.60 0.79
C CYS A 92 -0.25 -11.72 0.09
N ALA A 93 0.75 -10.95 0.50
CA ALA A 93 2.07 -10.98 -0.11
C ALA A 93 2.84 -12.28 0.22
N GLU A 94 2.72 -12.80 1.45
CA GLU A 94 3.33 -14.07 1.86
C GLU A 94 2.69 -15.27 1.17
N MET A 95 1.36 -15.32 1.08
CA MET A 95 0.64 -16.37 0.37
C MET A 95 0.99 -16.40 -1.13
N SER A 96 1.17 -15.23 -1.74
CA SER A 96 1.58 -15.11 -3.14
C SER A 96 3.01 -15.65 -3.37
N LYS A 97 3.93 -15.40 -2.44
CA LYS A 97 5.30 -15.95 -2.49
C LYS A 97 5.32 -17.47 -2.31
N LEU A 98 4.56 -18.00 -1.36
CA LEU A 98 4.43 -19.45 -1.13
C LEU A 98 3.87 -20.17 -2.36
N THR A 99 2.84 -19.59 -2.98
CA THR A 99 2.23 -20.14 -4.20
C THR A 99 3.22 -20.17 -5.36
N LEU A 100 4.05 -19.14 -5.52
CA LEU A 100 5.11 -19.12 -6.54
C LEU A 100 6.16 -20.20 -6.27
N ALA A 101 6.60 -20.35 -5.02
CA ALA A 101 7.59 -21.36 -4.65
C ALA A 101 7.10 -22.80 -4.88
N ILE A 102 5.82 -23.08 -4.59
CA ILE A 102 5.20 -24.39 -4.86
C ILE A 102 5.20 -24.68 -6.36
N ARG A 103 4.79 -23.72 -7.19
CA ARG A 103 4.79 -23.88 -8.65
C ARG A 103 6.20 -24.15 -9.20
N GLU A 104 7.20 -23.40 -8.75
CA GLU A 104 8.60 -23.65 -9.16
C GLU A 104 9.12 -25.02 -8.71
N GLN A 105 8.65 -25.54 -7.58
CA GLN A 105 9.01 -26.88 -7.11
C GLN A 105 8.32 -27.97 -7.94
N GLU A 106 7.03 -27.83 -8.22
CA GLU A 106 6.27 -28.73 -9.10
C GLU A 106 6.89 -28.77 -10.50
N ASP A 107 7.26 -27.61 -11.06
CA ASP A 107 7.95 -27.55 -12.35
C ASP A 107 9.30 -28.27 -12.30
N LYS A 108 10.11 -28.06 -11.25
CA LYS A 108 11.39 -28.76 -11.07
C LYS A 108 11.22 -30.28 -10.92
N GLU A 109 10.19 -30.73 -10.21
CA GLU A 109 9.88 -32.15 -10.05
C GLU A 109 9.38 -32.76 -11.36
N TYR A 110 8.54 -32.04 -12.12
CA TYR A 110 8.10 -32.43 -13.45
C TYR A 110 9.30 -32.63 -14.38
N TYR A 111 10.21 -31.67 -14.49
CA TYR A 111 11.39 -31.80 -15.35
C TYR A 111 12.32 -32.95 -14.93
N LYS A 112 12.40 -33.29 -13.63
CA LYS A 112 13.16 -34.45 -13.15
C LYS A 112 12.55 -35.82 -13.49
N ILE A 113 11.25 -35.87 -13.79
CA ILE A 113 10.56 -37.11 -14.21
C ILE A 113 10.71 -37.34 -15.73
N TRP A 114 10.96 -36.26 -16.48
CA TRP A 114 11.11 -36.29 -17.94
C TRP A 114 12.55 -36.53 -18.43
N ASP A 115 13.55 -36.42 -17.55
CA ASP A 115 14.94 -36.87 -17.77
C ASP A 115 15.13 -38.34 -17.34
#